data_AF-A0A7Y5H8W5-F1
#
_entry.id   AF-A0A7Y5H8W5-F1
#
_cell.length_a   1.000
_cell.length_b   1.000
_cell.length_c   1.000
_cell.angle_alpha   90.00
_cell.angle_beta   90.00
_cell.angle_gamma   90.00
#
_symmetry.space_group_name_H-M   'P 1'
#
loop_
_entity.id
_entity.type
_entity.pdbx_description
1 polymer ?
#
loop_
_entity_poly.entity_id
_entity_poly.type
_entity_poly.pdbx_seq_one_letter_code
_entity_poly.pdbx_strand_id
1 'polypeptide(L)'
;MDCTVMKRTFPALMAGDLPVAETAQAEEHLLHCESCSREFEAYESRFYMQYEPAGKAMAAASKAALPELQVEKFQAALKARLQGDCPRVEGLFTRFLGNELSRAESDGVAAHLQGCEPCSRAFEAYEGRVFGQVEPAGMALEAAAKCAPPEGPMVGFWNRIAARIAEDRRRASWRRMTWALNAAALLIIGVSLSYLVAGQAPV
;
A
#
# COMPACT_ATOMS: atom_id res chain seq x y z
N MET A 1 31.21 7.74 -10.52
CA MET A 1 31.05 6.78 -11.64
C MET A 1 30.99 7.57 -12.94
N ASP A 2 31.70 7.15 -13.99
CA ASP A 2 31.69 7.84 -15.29
C ASP A 2 30.45 7.47 -16.12
N CYS A 3 29.96 8.40 -16.95
CA CYS A 3 28.77 8.20 -17.78
C CYS A 3 28.90 6.99 -18.73
N THR A 4 30.11 6.68 -19.19
CA THR A 4 30.39 5.55 -20.08
C THR A 4 30.24 4.21 -19.36
N VAL A 5 30.70 4.13 -18.11
CA VAL A 5 30.54 2.95 -17.25
C VAL A 5 29.07 2.77 -16.91
N MET A 6 28.38 3.87 -16.56
CA MET A 6 26.95 3.89 -16.26
C MET A 6 26.10 3.31 -17.41
N LYS A 7 26.33 3.75 -18.66
CA LYS A 7 25.57 3.25 -19.82
C LYS A 7 25.75 1.74 -20.04
N ARG A 8 26.90 1.18 -19.66
CA ARG A 8 27.16 -0.28 -19.73
C ARG A 8 26.46 -1.05 -18.62
N THR A 9 26.17 -0.40 -17.48
CA THR A 9 25.47 -1.04 -16.34
C THR A 9 23.95 -1.03 -16.48
N PHE A 10 23.36 -0.27 -17.41
CA PHE A 10 21.90 -0.22 -17.62
C PHE A 10 21.22 -1.60 -17.78
N PRO A 11 21.75 -2.54 -18.58
CA PRO A 11 21.10 -3.84 -18.75
C PRO A 11 21.07 -4.66 -17.46
N ALA A 12 22.20 -4.69 -16.74
CA ALA A 12 22.29 -5.41 -15.48
C ALA A 12 21.45 -4.73 -14.38
N LEU A 13 21.32 -3.40 -14.41
CA LEU A 13 20.51 -2.65 -13.45
C LEU A 13 19.02 -2.98 -13.64
N MET A 14 18.56 -3.04 -14.90
CA MET A 14 17.19 -3.45 -15.24
C MET A 14 16.90 -4.92 -14.94
N ALA A 15 17.91 -5.80 -15.04
CA ALA A 15 17.77 -7.22 -14.71
C ALA A 15 17.78 -7.49 -13.20
N GLY A 16 18.22 -6.51 -12.38
CA GLY A 16 18.44 -6.70 -10.95
C GLY A 16 19.70 -7.52 -10.62
N ASP A 17 20.62 -7.63 -11.58
CA ASP A 17 21.82 -8.46 -11.49
C ASP A 17 23.06 -7.69 -10.98
N LEU A 18 22.93 -6.39 -10.63
CA LEU A 18 24.03 -5.64 -10.02
C LEU A 18 24.18 -5.97 -8.52
N PRO A 19 25.42 -6.03 -8.02
CA PRO A 19 25.69 -6.01 -6.58
C PRO A 19 25.09 -4.75 -5.93
N VAL A 20 24.57 -4.87 -4.70
CA VAL A 20 23.90 -3.78 -3.96
C VAL A 20 24.73 -2.49 -3.92
N ALA A 21 26.05 -2.60 -3.75
CA ALA A 21 26.95 -1.44 -3.70
C ALA A 21 27.02 -0.70 -5.05
N GLU A 22 27.00 -1.43 -6.16
CA GLU A 22 27.05 -0.84 -7.50
C GLU A 22 25.68 -0.32 -7.93
N THR A 23 24.59 -0.97 -7.50
CA THR A 23 23.21 -0.47 -7.66
C THR A 23 23.06 0.90 -7.02
N ALA A 24 23.50 1.07 -5.77
CA ALA A 24 23.43 2.36 -5.08
C ALA A 24 24.24 3.46 -5.78
N GLN A 25 25.45 3.14 -6.26
CA GLN A 25 26.27 4.09 -7.02
C GLN A 25 25.64 4.45 -8.37
N ALA A 26 24.97 3.49 -9.01
CA ALA A 26 24.27 3.72 -10.24
C ALA A 26 23.05 4.64 -10.02
N GLU A 27 22.21 4.33 -9.03
CA GLU A 27 21.07 5.17 -8.66
C GLU A 27 21.51 6.59 -8.29
N GLU A 28 22.58 6.73 -7.50
CA GLU A 28 23.15 8.03 -7.15
C GLU A 28 23.61 8.81 -8.39
N HIS A 29 24.26 8.17 -9.35
CA HIS A 29 24.67 8.83 -10.59
C HIS A 29 23.48 9.23 -11.47
N LEU A 30 22.44 8.38 -11.57
CA LEU A 30 21.22 8.72 -12.31
C LEU A 30 20.51 9.94 -11.72
N LEU A 31 20.55 10.11 -10.40
CA LEU A 31 20.00 11.28 -9.71
C LEU A 31 20.75 12.59 -10.04
N HIS A 32 22.06 12.51 -10.30
CA HIS A 32 22.91 13.70 -10.49
C HIS A 32 23.29 13.98 -11.95
N CYS A 33 23.09 13.02 -12.86
CA CYS A 33 23.46 13.14 -14.27
C CYS A 33 22.24 13.08 -15.19
N GLU A 34 21.75 14.25 -15.60
CA GLU A 34 20.55 14.38 -16.43
C GLU A 34 20.65 13.63 -17.77
N SER A 35 21.84 13.63 -18.40
CA SER A 35 22.06 12.90 -19.66
C SER A 35 21.90 11.39 -19.48
N CYS A 36 22.44 10.83 -18.38
CA CYS A 36 22.30 9.41 -18.09
C CYS A 36 20.86 9.06 -17.68
N SER A 37 20.18 9.92 -16.93
CA SER A 37 18.76 9.74 -16.58
C SER A 37 17.87 9.63 -17.82
N ARG A 38 17.98 10.58 -18.76
CA ARG A 38 17.18 10.56 -19.99
C ARG A 38 17.46 9.32 -20.85
N GLU A 39 18.72 8.93 -20.97
CA GLU A 39 19.08 7.73 -21.71
C GLU A 39 18.61 6.44 -21.04
N PHE A 40 18.60 6.40 -19.71
CA PHE A 40 18.07 5.29 -18.94
C PHE A 40 16.56 5.14 -19.12
N GLU A 41 15.78 6.22 -19.03
CA GLU A 41 14.33 6.20 -19.31
C GLU A 41 14.02 5.72 -20.73
N ALA A 42 14.82 6.15 -21.72
CA ALA A 42 14.70 5.70 -23.10
C ALA A 42 15.11 4.23 -23.28
N TYR A 43 16.05 3.73 -22.47
CA TYR A 43 16.42 2.32 -22.43
C TYR A 43 15.29 1.49 -21.79
N GLU A 44 14.78 1.92 -20.64
CA GLU A 44 13.67 1.30 -19.91
C GLU A 44 12.42 1.16 -20.79
N SER A 45 12.04 2.23 -21.49
CA SER A 45 10.90 2.23 -22.42
C SER A 45 11.06 1.19 -23.54
N ARG A 46 12.27 1.05 -24.11
CA ARG A 46 12.57 0.05 -25.15
C ARG A 46 12.57 -1.37 -24.59
N PHE A 47 13.15 -1.53 -23.40
CA PHE A 47 13.17 -2.80 -22.69
C PHE A 47 11.74 -3.30 -22.47
N TYR A 48 10.86 -2.50 -21.88
CA TYR A 48 9.47 -2.92 -21.65
C TYR A 48 8.68 -3.21 -22.92
N MET A 49 8.87 -2.44 -24.00
CA MET A 49 8.20 -2.74 -25.28
C MET A 49 8.67 -4.06 -25.91
N GLN A 50 9.95 -4.43 -25.76
CA GLN A 50 10.47 -5.68 -26.32
C GLN A 50 10.03 -6.91 -25.51
N TYR A 51 9.85 -6.77 -24.19
CA TYR A 51 9.44 -7.86 -23.32
C TYR A 51 7.91 -7.97 -23.10
N GLU A 52 7.10 -7.00 -23.54
CA GLU A 52 5.63 -7.10 -23.42
C GLU A 52 5.01 -8.37 -24.05
N PRO A 53 5.41 -8.82 -25.26
CA PRO A 53 4.88 -10.07 -25.82
C PRO A 53 5.41 -11.31 -25.08
N ALA A 54 6.66 -11.27 -24.59
CA ALA A 54 7.24 -12.37 -23.82
C ALA A 54 6.64 -12.47 -22.40
N GLY A 55 6.34 -11.35 -21.77
CA GLY A 55 5.66 -11.26 -20.48
C GLY A 55 4.21 -11.73 -20.56
N LYS A 56 3.49 -11.41 -21.65
CA LYS A 56 2.15 -11.96 -21.91
C LYS A 56 2.21 -13.47 -22.16
N ALA A 57 3.21 -13.96 -22.89
CA ALA A 57 3.41 -15.39 -23.11
C ALA A 57 3.81 -16.14 -21.83
N MET A 58 4.67 -15.55 -20.99
CA MET A 58 5.07 -16.13 -19.70
C MET A 58 3.96 -16.04 -18.65
N ALA A 59 3.17 -14.98 -18.61
CA ALA A 59 1.99 -14.91 -17.75
C ALA A 59 0.90 -15.88 -18.20
N ALA A 60 0.72 -16.09 -19.51
CA ALA A 60 -0.15 -17.14 -20.04
C ALA A 60 0.40 -18.55 -19.72
N ALA A 61 1.71 -18.76 -19.84
CA ALA A 61 2.36 -20.02 -19.53
C ALA A 61 2.39 -20.31 -18.02
N SER A 62 2.58 -19.31 -17.17
CA SER A 62 2.54 -19.47 -15.70
C SER A 62 1.11 -19.75 -15.22
N LYS A 63 0.11 -19.17 -15.90
CA LYS A 63 -1.30 -19.51 -15.68
C LYS A 63 -1.64 -20.93 -16.14
N ALA A 64 -0.90 -21.47 -17.13
CA ALA A 64 -1.08 -22.83 -17.62
C ALA A 64 -0.22 -23.89 -16.88
N ALA A 65 0.89 -23.50 -16.24
CA ALA A 65 1.89 -24.42 -15.70
C ALA A 65 1.89 -24.55 -14.17
N LEU A 66 1.20 -23.67 -13.43
CA LEU A 66 0.94 -23.94 -12.01
C LEU A 66 -0.37 -24.71 -11.89
N PRO A 67 -0.35 -25.97 -11.38
CA PRO A 67 -1.59 -26.65 -11.05
C PRO A 67 -2.31 -25.82 -9.98
N GLU A 68 -3.47 -25.24 -10.34
CA GLU A 68 -4.37 -24.47 -9.45
C GLU A 68 -4.55 -25.16 -8.08
N LEU A 69 -4.48 -26.49 -8.07
CA LEU A 69 -4.53 -27.35 -6.89
C LEU A 69 -3.46 -27.12 -5.82
N GLN A 70 -2.27 -26.57 -6.13
CA GLN A 70 -1.24 -26.35 -5.10
C GLN A 70 -1.33 -24.99 -4.41
N VAL A 71 -1.78 -23.95 -5.11
CA VAL A 71 -1.99 -22.62 -4.50
C VAL A 71 -3.14 -22.67 -3.52
N GLU A 72 -4.24 -23.33 -3.87
CA GLU A 72 -5.38 -23.48 -2.94
C GLU A 72 -5.03 -24.33 -1.72
N LYS A 73 -4.25 -25.42 -1.88
CA LYS A 73 -3.79 -26.23 -0.74
C LYS A 73 -2.83 -25.47 0.17
N PHE A 74 -1.92 -24.69 -0.40
CA PHE A 74 -0.99 -23.86 0.37
C PHE A 74 -1.75 -22.74 1.11
N GLN A 75 -2.67 -22.05 0.44
CA GLN A 75 -3.53 -21.05 1.07
C GLN A 75 -4.43 -21.67 2.15
N ALA A 76 -5.01 -22.84 1.92
CA ALA A 76 -5.81 -23.55 2.91
C ALA A 76 -4.97 -23.97 4.13
N ALA A 77 -3.74 -24.47 3.92
CA ALA A 77 -2.81 -24.83 4.99
C ALA A 77 -2.34 -23.60 5.80
N LEU A 78 -2.09 -22.46 5.13
CA LEU A 78 -1.77 -21.19 5.78
C LEU A 78 -2.96 -20.64 6.56
N LYS A 79 -4.15 -20.66 5.95
CA LYS A 79 -5.40 -20.24 6.59
C LYS A 79 -5.70 -21.10 7.81
N ALA A 80 -5.53 -22.41 7.73
CA ALA A 80 -5.71 -23.32 8.86
C ALA A 80 -4.67 -23.08 9.97
N ARG A 81 -3.40 -22.82 9.63
CA ARG A 81 -2.36 -22.46 10.61
C ARG A 81 -2.60 -21.10 11.28
N LEU A 82 -3.07 -20.12 10.52
CA LEU A 82 -3.28 -18.76 11.02
C LEU A 82 -4.61 -18.60 11.74
N GLN A 83 -5.64 -19.40 11.42
CA GLN A 83 -6.93 -19.34 12.11
C GLN A 83 -6.87 -19.82 13.58
N GLY A 84 -5.81 -20.52 13.99
CA GLY A 84 -5.61 -20.96 15.38
C GLY A 84 -4.74 -20.03 16.24
N ASP A 85 -3.85 -19.25 15.63
CA ASP A 85 -2.75 -18.60 16.37
C ASP A 85 -2.83 -17.06 16.33
N CYS A 86 -3.91 -16.48 16.85
CA CYS A 86 -4.00 -15.02 17.07
C CYS A 86 -2.74 -14.42 17.74
N PRO A 87 -2.12 -15.05 18.76
CA PRO A 87 -0.91 -14.52 19.40
C PRO A 87 0.29 -14.44 18.44
N ARG A 88 0.35 -15.32 17.44
CA ARG A 88 1.42 -15.32 16.45
C ARG A 88 1.27 -14.18 15.46
N VAL A 89 0.03 -13.87 15.06
CA VAL A 89 -0.27 -12.77 14.14
C VAL A 89 0.06 -11.43 14.80
N GLU A 90 -0.22 -11.27 16.09
CA GLU A 90 0.14 -10.05 16.84
C GLU A 90 1.65 -9.79 16.83
N GLY A 91 2.47 -10.84 16.96
CA GLY A 91 3.94 -10.74 16.84
C GLY A 91 4.46 -10.32 15.46
N LEU A 92 3.61 -10.36 14.42
CA LEU A 92 3.96 -9.96 13.06
C LEU A 92 3.58 -8.51 12.74
N PHE A 93 2.82 -7.80 13.60
CA PHE A 93 2.32 -6.46 13.30
C PHE A 93 3.42 -5.43 13.02
N THR A 94 4.51 -5.44 13.80
CA THR A 94 5.64 -4.53 13.60
C THR A 94 6.29 -4.75 12.23
N ARG A 95 6.53 -6.01 11.88
CA ARG A 95 7.16 -6.39 10.60
C ARG A 95 6.23 -6.15 9.42
N PHE A 96 4.92 -6.33 9.62
CA PHE A 96 3.90 -6.04 8.61
C PHE A 96 3.85 -4.55 8.29
N LEU A 97 3.84 -3.67 9.29
CA LEU A 97 3.89 -2.21 9.07
C LEU A 97 5.23 -1.74 8.47
N GLY A 98 6.33 -2.40 8.82
CA GLY A 98 7.65 -2.13 8.27
C GLY A 98 7.90 -2.67 6.85
N ASN A 99 6.94 -3.39 6.25
CA ASN A 99 7.12 -4.13 5.00
C ASN A 99 8.29 -5.13 5.04
N GLU A 100 8.60 -5.70 6.20
CA GLU A 100 9.69 -6.67 6.41
C GLU A 100 9.23 -8.14 6.31
N LEU A 101 7.95 -8.35 5.98
CA LEU A 101 7.38 -9.67 5.76
C LEU A 101 7.49 -10.04 4.28
N SER A 102 7.68 -11.33 4.02
CA SER A 102 7.57 -11.84 2.65
C SER A 102 6.15 -11.62 2.14
N ARG A 103 5.96 -11.53 0.81
CA ARG A 103 4.64 -11.30 0.20
C ARG A 103 3.58 -12.31 0.69
N ALA A 104 3.95 -13.58 0.81
CA ALA A 104 3.05 -14.62 1.29
C ALA A 104 2.65 -14.45 2.77
N GLU A 105 3.56 -13.99 3.62
CA GLU A 105 3.26 -13.69 5.02
C GLU A 105 2.37 -12.45 5.15
N SER A 106 2.65 -11.40 4.39
CA SER A 106 1.82 -10.19 4.34
C SER A 106 0.39 -10.51 3.89
N ASP A 107 0.23 -11.31 2.83
CA ASP A 107 -1.08 -11.76 2.36
C ASP A 107 -1.80 -12.61 3.42
N GLY A 108 -1.06 -13.46 4.15
CA GLY A 108 -1.60 -14.26 5.25
C GLY A 108 -2.08 -13.42 6.43
N VAL A 109 -1.29 -12.42 6.86
CA VAL A 109 -1.67 -11.48 7.93
C VAL A 109 -2.90 -10.66 7.49
N ALA A 110 -2.90 -10.12 6.27
CA ALA A 110 -4.03 -9.36 5.74
C ALA A 110 -5.32 -10.19 5.69
N ALA A 111 -5.24 -11.43 5.20
CA ALA A 111 -6.38 -12.35 5.18
C ALA A 111 -6.87 -12.69 6.60
N HIS A 112 -5.96 -12.84 7.57
CA HIS A 112 -6.34 -13.08 8.96
C HIS A 112 -7.04 -11.86 9.58
N LEU A 113 -6.52 -10.65 9.38
CA LEU A 113 -7.15 -9.41 9.86
C LEU A 113 -8.56 -9.22 9.28
N GLN A 114 -8.78 -9.60 8.01
CA GLN A 114 -10.13 -9.58 7.41
C GLN A 114 -11.07 -10.62 8.02
N GLY A 115 -10.55 -11.76 8.48
CA GLY A 115 -11.35 -12.88 8.99
C GLY A 115 -11.48 -12.95 10.52
N CYS A 116 -10.69 -12.19 11.27
CA CYS A 116 -10.61 -12.25 12.73
C CYS A 116 -10.78 -10.86 13.36
N GLU A 117 -12.00 -10.56 13.79
CA GLU A 117 -12.36 -9.27 14.41
C GLU A 117 -11.46 -8.90 15.63
N PRO A 118 -11.12 -9.83 16.55
CA PRO A 118 -10.21 -9.53 17.65
C PRO A 118 -8.84 -9.03 17.19
N CYS A 119 -8.24 -9.69 16.20
CA CYS A 119 -6.93 -9.31 15.66
C CYS A 119 -7.01 -8.00 14.87
N SER A 120 -8.10 -7.74 14.15
CA SER A 120 -8.33 -6.44 13.48
C SER A 120 -8.34 -5.29 14.47
N ARG A 121 -9.08 -5.42 15.58
CA ARG A 121 -9.11 -4.39 16.64
C ARG A 121 -7.75 -4.22 17.33
N ALA A 122 -7.05 -5.32 17.58
CA ALA A 122 -5.70 -5.28 18.16
C ALA A 122 -4.72 -4.56 17.22
N PHE A 123 -4.83 -4.80 15.91
CA PHE A 123 -4.02 -4.15 14.89
C PHE A 123 -4.31 -2.65 14.81
N GLU A 124 -5.58 -2.22 14.75
CA GLU A 124 -5.96 -0.80 14.76
C GLU A 124 -5.45 -0.08 16.02
N ALA A 125 -5.55 -0.73 17.19
CA ALA A 125 -5.01 -0.18 18.43
C ALA A 125 -3.48 -0.11 18.40
N TYR A 126 -2.81 -1.08 17.78
CA TYR A 126 -1.36 -1.08 17.58
C TYR A 126 -0.92 0.05 16.64
N GLU A 127 -1.56 0.21 15.48
CA GLU A 127 -1.33 1.34 14.56
C GLU A 127 -1.54 2.68 15.28
N GLY A 128 -2.62 2.81 16.05
CA GLY A 128 -2.87 4.00 16.85
C GLY A 128 -1.77 4.32 17.86
N ARG A 129 -1.09 3.32 18.44
CA ARG A 129 0.06 3.55 19.33
C ARG A 129 1.32 3.95 18.58
N VAL A 130 1.64 3.25 17.48
CA VAL A 130 2.84 3.49 16.68
C VAL A 130 2.78 4.87 16.01
N PHE A 131 1.63 5.22 15.43
CA PHE A 131 1.47 6.49 14.73
C PHE A 131 0.94 7.62 15.61
N GLY A 132 0.20 7.31 16.68
CA GLY A 132 -0.32 8.31 17.62
C GLY A 132 0.71 8.87 18.60
N GLN A 133 1.85 8.17 18.79
CA GLN A 133 3.02 8.76 19.47
C GLN A 133 3.77 9.77 18.61
N VAL A 134 3.52 9.79 17.30
CA VAL A 134 3.93 10.92 16.47
C VAL A 134 2.87 11.99 16.70
N GLU A 135 3.06 12.79 17.76
CA GLU A 135 2.27 14.00 17.96
C GLU A 135 2.14 14.72 16.61
N PRO A 136 0.97 15.24 16.25
CA PRO A 136 0.87 16.08 15.08
C PRO A 136 1.74 17.28 15.37
N ALA A 137 2.96 17.27 14.86
CA ALA A 137 3.74 18.46 14.65
C ALA A 137 2.95 19.28 13.62
N GLY A 138 1.90 19.94 14.11
CA GLY A 138 1.04 20.85 13.37
C GLY A 138 1.80 22.07 12.86
N MET A 139 3.10 22.17 13.16
CA MET A 139 4.03 23.14 12.59
C MET A 139 5.01 22.55 11.57
N ALA A 140 5.08 21.21 11.40
CA ALA A 140 6.04 20.59 10.48
C ALA A 140 5.51 20.49 9.03
N LEU A 141 4.20 20.53 8.79
CA LEU A 141 3.65 20.56 7.43
C LEU A 141 3.84 21.93 6.75
N GLU A 142 3.77 23.03 7.51
CA GLU A 142 4.11 24.37 6.99
C GLU A 142 5.61 24.55 6.75
N ALA A 143 6.45 23.89 7.57
CA ALA A 143 7.90 23.83 7.35
C ALA A 143 8.28 22.91 6.18
N ALA A 144 7.64 21.74 6.03
CA ALA A 144 7.87 20.83 4.90
C ALA A 144 7.39 21.40 3.57
N ALA A 145 6.29 22.17 3.56
CA ALA A 145 5.85 22.92 2.38
C ALA A 145 6.80 24.08 2.02
N LYS A 146 7.49 24.69 3.00
CA LYS A 146 8.53 25.70 2.77
C LYS A 146 9.90 25.13 2.39
N CYS A 147 10.17 23.88 2.74
CA CYS A 147 11.42 23.18 2.42
C CYS A 147 11.33 22.34 1.13
N ALA A 148 10.17 22.29 0.46
CA ALA A 148 10.05 21.65 -0.85
C ALA A 148 10.77 22.52 -1.90
N PRO A 149 11.86 22.03 -2.54
CA PRO A 149 12.53 22.78 -3.59
C PRO A 149 11.55 22.98 -4.76
N PRO A 150 11.39 24.20 -5.30
CA PRO A 150 10.36 24.50 -6.28
C PRO A 150 10.55 23.76 -7.61
N GLU A 151 11.77 23.30 -7.91
CA GLU A 151 12.07 22.59 -9.16
C GLU A 151 13.07 21.46 -8.90
N GLY A 152 12.65 20.22 -9.11
CA GLY A 152 13.49 19.04 -8.99
C GLY A 152 12.80 17.78 -9.51
N PRO A 153 13.54 16.77 -9.98
CA PRO A 153 13.00 15.56 -10.62
C PRO A 153 12.10 14.72 -9.71
N MET A 154 12.12 14.97 -8.40
CA MET A 154 11.28 14.31 -7.39
C MET A 154 9.89 14.95 -7.21
N VAL A 155 9.57 16.07 -7.86
CA VAL A 155 8.26 16.75 -7.72
C VAL A 155 7.10 15.82 -8.09
N GLY A 156 7.28 14.96 -9.10
CA GLY A 156 6.27 13.95 -9.49
C GLY A 156 6.05 12.85 -8.44
N PHE A 157 7.07 12.50 -7.66
CA PHE A 157 6.95 11.54 -6.56
C PHE A 157 6.20 12.15 -5.37
N TRP A 158 6.59 13.36 -4.95
CA TRP A 158 5.91 14.07 -3.87
C TRP A 158 4.46 14.45 -4.21
N ASN A 159 4.19 14.83 -5.46
CA ASN A 159 2.81 15.06 -5.92
C ASN A 159 1.96 13.77 -5.90
N ARG A 160 2.55 12.61 -6.21
CA ARG A 160 1.85 11.32 -6.10
C ARG A 160 1.57 10.92 -4.65
N ILE A 161 2.51 11.14 -3.74
CA ILE A 161 2.31 10.90 -2.30
C ILE A 161 1.26 11.88 -1.73
N ALA A 162 1.36 13.17 -2.05
CA ALA A 162 0.39 14.18 -1.60
C ALA A 162 -1.02 13.88 -2.13
N ALA A 163 -1.14 13.46 -3.40
CA ALA A 163 -2.41 13.03 -3.98
C ALA A 163 -2.98 11.79 -3.27
N ARG A 164 -2.13 10.81 -2.93
CA ARG A 164 -2.52 9.60 -2.18
C ARG A 164 -3.04 9.96 -0.78
N ILE A 165 -2.32 10.81 -0.05
CA ILE A 165 -2.72 11.28 1.30
C ILE A 165 -4.03 12.08 1.23
N ALA A 166 -4.22 12.91 0.19
CA ALA A 166 -5.45 13.66 -0.01
C ALA A 166 -6.65 12.75 -0.33
N GLU A 167 -6.43 11.69 -1.10
CA GLU A 167 -7.44 10.67 -1.42
C GLU A 167 -7.83 9.86 -0.17
N ASP A 168 -6.86 9.46 0.67
CA ASP A 168 -7.13 8.74 1.92
C ASP A 168 -7.89 9.61 2.92
N ARG A 169 -7.56 10.91 3.02
CA ARG A 169 -8.33 11.88 3.82
C ARG A 169 -9.76 12.05 3.31
N ARG A 170 -9.97 12.07 1.99
CA ARG A 170 -11.32 12.07 1.40
C ARG A 170 -12.06 10.78 1.78
N ARG A 171 -11.46 9.60 1.63
CA ARG A 171 -12.13 8.34 2.03
C ARG A 171 -12.49 8.30 3.52
N ALA A 172 -11.62 8.82 4.39
CA ALA A 172 -11.88 8.93 5.82
C ALA A 172 -13.01 9.94 6.15
N SER A 173 -13.17 11.01 5.38
CA SER A 173 -14.29 11.95 5.55
C SER A 173 -15.61 11.35 5.08
N TRP A 174 -15.60 10.57 3.98
CA TRP A 174 -16.79 9.88 3.48
C TRP A 174 -17.32 8.84 4.46
N ARG A 175 -16.44 8.08 5.12
CA ARG A 175 -16.85 7.16 6.19
C ARG A 175 -17.54 7.90 7.34
N ARG A 176 -16.99 9.03 7.81
CA ARG A 176 -17.65 9.83 8.87
C ARG A 176 -19.02 10.35 8.43
N MET A 177 -19.16 10.72 7.15
CA MET A 177 -20.41 11.23 6.60
C MET A 177 -21.48 10.14 6.45
N THR A 178 -21.11 8.90 6.09
CA THR A 178 -22.07 7.78 6.02
C THR A 178 -22.58 7.35 7.40
N TRP A 179 -21.74 7.38 8.44
CA TRP A 179 -22.19 7.16 9.82
C TRP A 179 -23.19 8.22 10.29
N ALA A 180 -22.94 9.50 9.98
CA ALA A 180 -23.86 10.59 10.34
C ALA A 180 -25.22 10.48 9.63
N LEU A 181 -25.23 10.12 8.35
CA LEU A 181 -26.47 9.94 7.58
C LEU A 181 -27.29 8.73 8.09
N ASN A 182 -26.65 7.61 8.40
CA ASN A 182 -27.33 6.45 8.96
C ASN A 182 -27.91 6.74 10.35
N ALA A 183 -27.19 7.48 11.20
CA ALA A 183 -27.69 7.90 12.51
C ALA A 183 -28.91 8.83 12.38
N ALA A 184 -28.87 9.78 11.46
CA ALA A 184 -30.01 10.67 11.20
C ALA A 184 -31.24 9.90 10.68
N ALA A 185 -31.05 8.94 9.78
CA ALA A 185 -32.14 8.11 9.28
C ALA A 185 -32.82 7.29 10.40
N LEU A 186 -32.03 6.69 11.31
CA LEU A 186 -32.56 5.94 12.45
C LEU A 186 -33.37 6.83 13.42
N LEU A 187 -32.95 8.08 13.64
CA LEU A 187 -33.71 9.04 14.45
C LEU A 187 -35.06 9.38 13.82
N ILE A 188 -35.09 9.62 12.50
CA ILE A 188 -36.35 9.92 11.77
C ILE A 188 -37.32 8.73 11.88
N ILE A 189 -36.82 7.51 11.70
CA ILE A 189 -37.62 6.28 11.82
C ILE A 189 -38.15 6.12 13.26
N GLY A 190 -37.30 6.34 14.27
CA GLY A 190 -37.69 6.24 15.68
C GLY A 190 -38.75 7.26 16.09
N VAL A 191 -38.65 8.51 15.62
CA VAL A 191 -39.66 9.55 15.86
C VAL A 191 -40.97 9.17 15.16
N SER A 192 -40.92 8.73 13.91
CA SER A 192 -42.11 8.33 13.14
C SER A 192 -42.87 7.16 13.79
N LEU A 193 -42.12 6.15 14.29
CA LEU A 193 -42.70 5.04 15.03
C LEU A 193 -43.34 5.49 16.35
N SER A 194 -42.72 6.43 17.05
CA SER A 194 -43.26 6.97 18.31
C SER A 194 -44.60 7.68 18.09
N TYR A 195 -44.74 8.44 17.00
CA TYR A 195 -46.01 9.08 16.62
C TYR A 195 -47.10 8.06 16.25
N LEU A 196 -46.75 6.98 15.54
CA LEU A 196 -47.69 5.91 15.19
C LEU A 196 -48.22 5.18 16.43
N VAL A 197 -47.37 4.93 17.43
CA VAL A 197 -47.78 4.27 18.67
C VAL A 197 -48.66 5.18 19.52
N ALA A 198 -48.31 6.47 19.63
CA ALA A 198 -49.10 7.44 20.41
C ALA A 198 -50.49 7.71 19.81
N GLY A 199 -50.64 7.60 18.49
CA GLY A 199 -51.93 7.82 17.80
C GLY A 199 -52.96 6.68 17.94
N GLN A 200 -52.60 5.53 18.53
CA GLN A 200 -53.53 4.41 18.76
C GLN A 200 -54.15 4.40 20.16
N ALA A 201 -53.97 5.46 20.97
CA ALA A 201 -54.65 5.55 22.26
C ALA A 201 -56.18 5.69 22.04
N PRO A 202 -57.01 4.76 22.55
CA PRO A 202 -58.45 4.86 22.44
C PRO A 202 -58.94 6.04 23.29
N VAL A 203 -59.69 6.95 22.66
CA VAL A 203 -60.41 8.07 23.30
C VAL A 203 -61.62 7.56 24.06
#